data_AF-A0A832B985-F1
#
_entry.id   AF-A0A832B985-F1
#
_cell.length_a   1.000
_cell.length_b   1.000
_cell.length_c   1.000
_cell.angle_alpha   90.00
_cell.angle_beta   90.00
_cell.angle_gamma   90.00
#
_symmetry.space_group_name_H-M   'P 1'
#
loop_
_entity.id
_entity.type
_entity.pdbx_description
1 polymer ?
#
loop_
_entity_poly.entity_id
_entity_poly.type
_entity_poly.pdbx_seq_one_letter_code
_entity_poly.pdbx_strand_id
1 'polypeptide(L)'
;MTAQELRTKYLDFFRSKGHTIIPSASLVPENDSSVLFTTAGMHPLVPFLLGQQHPGGKRVANVQKCIRTGDIDEVGDDTHLTFFEMLGNWSFGDYFKEDAIKWSFEFLTSKEYLGLPLERLAFSVFAGDEDAPRDEEAANIWKSLGVPENRIAFLPKEDNWWIAGNTGPCGPDTEMFYWIDDGTPAPENFQQTKSDKRWVEIWNDVFMQFEKQADGKLVPLKQKNVDTGMGLDRTLAVLNGQRSVYDTELFKPMLDVLAFRQEVMSNEEVRKARIIVDHIRASVFIVGDGVEPSNKDRGYVLRRLLRRSIVYARLLNLQATWLKALIGQVMVIYTQAYPKIVAESERIF
;
A
#
# COMPACT_ATOMS: atom_id res chain seq x y z
N MET A 1 14.88 11.22 0.97
CA MET A 1 14.27 10.23 1.89
C MET A 1 14.53 8.86 1.31
N THR A 2 15.13 7.95 2.07
CA THR A 2 15.25 6.52 1.69
C THR A 2 14.03 5.72 2.15
N ALA A 3 13.79 4.55 1.56
CA ALA A 3 12.74 3.62 1.99
C ALA A 3 12.93 3.22 3.45
N GLN A 4 14.17 2.96 3.87
CA GLN A 4 14.47 2.59 5.24
C GLN A 4 14.22 3.75 6.23
N GLU A 5 14.58 4.98 5.86
CA GLU A 5 14.25 6.17 6.65
C GLU A 5 12.74 6.35 6.81
N LEU A 6 11.96 6.14 5.73
CA LEU A 6 10.50 6.25 5.77
C LEU A 6 9.88 5.19 6.69
N ARG A 7 10.30 3.92 6.59
CA ARG A 7 9.87 2.84 7.51
C ARG A 7 10.15 3.22 8.95
N THR A 8 11.40 3.61 9.25
CA THR A 8 11.81 3.95 10.61
C THR A 8 11.03 5.15 11.14
N LYS A 9 10.92 6.24 10.37
CA LYS A 9 10.16 7.44 10.77
C LYS A 9 8.71 7.11 11.09
N TYR A 10 8.04 6.31 10.26
CA TYR A 10 6.65 5.91 10.50
C TYR A 10 6.49 5.08 11.77
N LEU A 11 7.34 4.06 11.95
CA LEU A 11 7.27 3.18 13.13
C LEU A 11 7.63 3.93 14.41
N ASP A 12 8.62 4.83 14.36
CA ASP A 12 9.02 5.64 15.51
C ASP A 12 7.91 6.65 15.87
N PHE A 13 7.27 7.25 14.87
CA PHE A 13 6.11 8.12 15.07
C PHE A 13 4.99 7.40 15.82
N PHE A 14 4.52 6.25 15.32
CA PHE A 14 3.43 5.53 15.98
C PHE A 14 3.86 4.92 17.32
N ARG A 15 5.13 4.54 17.49
CA ARG A 15 5.65 4.16 18.82
C ARG A 15 5.51 5.31 19.83
N SER A 16 5.79 6.55 19.40
CA SER A 16 5.61 7.75 20.25
C SER A 16 4.15 8.01 20.64
N LYS A 17 3.18 7.52 19.85
CA LYS A 17 1.73 7.58 20.13
C LYS A 17 1.21 6.37 20.91
N GLY A 18 2.11 5.49 21.37
CA GLY A 18 1.80 4.34 22.21
C GLY A 18 1.42 3.07 21.45
N HIS A 19 1.71 2.99 20.15
CA HIS A 19 1.50 1.75 19.38
C HIS A 19 2.63 0.76 19.64
N THR A 20 2.26 -0.49 19.87
CA THR A 20 3.21 -1.60 19.88
C THR A 20 3.62 -1.92 18.46
N ILE A 21 4.93 -1.89 18.18
CA ILE A 21 5.44 -2.25 16.86
C ILE A 21 5.51 -3.77 16.73
N ILE A 22 4.76 -4.31 15.77
CA ILE A 22 4.70 -5.74 15.49
C ILE A 22 5.41 -6.07 14.17
N PRO A 23 5.90 -7.31 13.97
CA PRO A 23 6.49 -7.69 12.69
C PRO A 23 5.43 -7.75 11.57
N SER A 24 5.89 -7.67 10.32
CA SER A 24 5.06 -8.05 9.17
C SER A 24 4.66 -9.51 9.29
N ALA A 25 3.38 -9.81 9.02
CA ALA A 25 2.94 -11.19 8.83
C ALA A 25 3.47 -11.78 7.52
N SER A 26 3.37 -13.11 7.39
CA SER A 26 3.63 -13.85 6.15
C SER A 26 2.73 -13.36 5.01
N LEU A 27 3.22 -13.43 3.77
CA LEU A 27 2.39 -13.27 2.57
C LEU A 27 1.38 -14.41 2.40
N VAL A 28 1.62 -15.56 3.03
CA VAL A 28 0.73 -16.72 3.03
C VAL A 28 -0.13 -16.68 4.30
N PRO A 29 -1.44 -16.37 4.19
CA PRO A 29 -2.33 -16.38 5.34
C PRO A 29 -2.43 -17.80 5.92
N GLU A 30 -2.22 -17.93 7.23
CA GLU A 30 -2.25 -19.23 7.93
C GLU A 30 -3.68 -19.71 8.18
N ASN A 31 -4.61 -18.79 8.45
CA ASN A 31 -5.98 -19.10 8.92
C ASN A 31 -7.08 -18.38 8.13
N ASP A 32 -6.78 -17.94 6.90
CA ASP A 32 -7.77 -17.30 6.03
C ASP A 32 -7.76 -17.93 4.64
N SER A 33 -8.82 -18.70 4.33
CA SER A 33 -9.01 -19.34 3.03
C SER A 33 -9.71 -18.44 2.01
N SER A 34 -10.16 -17.24 2.41
CA SER A 34 -10.87 -16.31 1.52
C SER A 34 -9.93 -15.53 0.61
N VAL A 35 -8.65 -15.42 0.98
CA VAL A 35 -7.62 -14.69 0.23
C VAL A 35 -6.42 -15.57 -0.11
N LEU A 36 -5.89 -15.40 -1.32
CA LEU A 36 -4.70 -16.13 -1.77
C LEU A 36 -3.42 -15.60 -1.12
N PHE A 37 -3.29 -14.30 -0.95
CA PHE A 37 -2.16 -13.67 -0.28
C PHE A 37 -2.65 -12.60 0.67
N THR A 38 -1.82 -12.22 1.64
CA THR A 38 -2.05 -11.01 2.43
C THR A 38 -1.98 -9.80 1.51
N THR A 39 -3.11 -9.10 1.33
CA THR A 39 -3.23 -7.95 0.41
C THR A 39 -3.22 -6.60 1.13
N ALA A 40 -3.37 -6.61 2.46
CA ALA A 40 -3.38 -5.45 3.34
C ALA A 40 -2.83 -5.79 4.73
N GLY A 41 -2.36 -4.77 5.46
CA GLY A 41 -1.87 -4.89 6.84
C GLY A 41 -2.91 -5.41 7.83
N MET A 42 -4.20 -5.21 7.53
CA MET A 42 -5.31 -5.61 8.40
C MET A 42 -5.66 -7.09 8.35
N HIS A 43 -5.31 -7.83 7.30
CA HIS A 43 -5.72 -9.24 7.13
C HIS A 43 -5.31 -10.13 8.31
N PRO A 44 -4.05 -10.09 8.79
CA PRO A 44 -3.64 -10.86 9.97
C PRO A 44 -4.32 -10.37 11.27
N LEU A 45 -4.96 -9.19 11.23
CA LEU A 45 -5.52 -8.51 12.38
C LEU A 45 -7.06 -8.62 12.47
N VAL A 46 -7.72 -9.22 11.48
CA VAL A 46 -9.17 -9.42 11.43
C VAL A 46 -9.76 -9.96 12.74
N PRO A 47 -9.19 -10.99 13.41
CA PRO A 47 -9.73 -11.49 14.67
C PRO A 47 -9.82 -10.42 15.76
N PHE A 48 -8.86 -9.49 15.81
CA PHE A 48 -8.80 -8.43 16.82
C PHE A 48 -9.72 -7.26 16.48
N LEU A 49 -9.89 -6.98 15.19
CA LEU A 49 -10.91 -6.04 14.69
C LEU A 49 -12.34 -6.52 15.02
N LEU A 50 -12.56 -7.84 15.06
CA LEU A 50 -13.81 -8.47 15.51
C LEU A 50 -13.97 -8.53 17.04
N GLY A 51 -12.98 -8.04 17.80
CA GLY A 51 -13.04 -7.89 19.26
C GLY A 51 -12.23 -8.90 20.07
N GLN A 52 -11.38 -9.74 19.45
CA GLN A 52 -10.39 -10.51 20.21
C GLN A 52 -9.28 -9.59 20.76
N GLN A 53 -8.66 -10.00 21.87
CA GLN A 53 -7.54 -9.25 22.44
C GLN A 53 -6.24 -9.58 21.70
N HIS A 54 -5.53 -8.53 21.26
CA HIS A 54 -4.22 -8.67 20.62
C HIS A 54 -3.09 -8.64 21.68
N PRO A 55 -2.06 -9.51 21.60
CA PRO A 55 -0.97 -9.56 22.59
C PRO A 55 -0.15 -8.26 22.69
N GLY A 56 -0.08 -7.50 21.60
CA GLY A 56 0.50 -6.15 21.56
C GLY A 56 -0.39 -5.04 22.13
N GLY A 57 -1.53 -5.36 22.75
CA GLY A 57 -2.47 -4.39 23.30
C GLY A 57 -3.46 -3.86 22.26
N LYS A 58 -4.06 -2.69 22.53
CA LYS A 58 -5.12 -2.11 21.70
C LYS A 58 -4.63 -1.25 20.53
N ARG A 59 -3.34 -0.92 20.50
CA ARG A 59 -2.71 -0.09 19.48
C ARG A 59 -1.50 -0.81 18.92
N VAL A 60 -1.47 -1.05 17.62
CA VAL A 60 -0.34 -1.70 16.96
C VAL A 60 0.01 -1.02 15.65
N ALA A 61 1.26 -1.09 15.24
CA ALA A 61 1.70 -0.57 13.94
C ALA A 61 2.80 -1.46 13.34
N ASN A 62 2.87 -1.54 12.01
CA ASN A 62 3.91 -2.28 11.30
C ASN A 62 4.11 -1.77 9.86
N VAL A 63 5.02 -2.44 9.16
CA VAL A 63 5.18 -2.36 7.70
C VAL A 63 4.90 -3.73 7.12
N GLN A 64 3.68 -3.94 6.62
CA GLN A 64 3.22 -5.22 6.10
C GLN A 64 3.67 -5.40 4.64
N LYS A 65 4.26 -6.57 4.33
CA LYS A 65 4.42 -7.06 2.96
C LYS A 65 3.06 -7.42 2.37
N CYS A 66 2.73 -6.91 1.19
CA CYS A 66 1.46 -7.18 0.52
C CYS A 66 1.67 -7.75 -0.88
N ILE A 67 0.77 -8.64 -1.31
CA ILE A 67 0.62 -9.04 -2.71
C ILE A 67 -0.81 -8.75 -3.15
N ARG A 68 -0.99 -7.89 -4.16
CA ARG A 68 -2.30 -7.64 -4.78
C ARG A 68 -2.34 -8.26 -6.16
N THR A 69 -3.15 -9.30 -6.30
CA THR A 69 -3.33 -9.99 -7.58
C THR A 69 -4.33 -9.30 -8.50
N GLY A 70 -5.21 -8.44 -7.94
CA GLY A 70 -6.15 -7.63 -8.71
C GLY A 70 -5.44 -6.63 -9.61
N ASP A 71 -4.33 -6.06 -9.14
CA ASP A 71 -3.62 -4.96 -9.79
C ASP A 71 -2.62 -5.43 -10.87
N ILE A 72 -2.51 -6.76 -11.11
CA ILE A 72 -1.48 -7.36 -11.98
C ILE A 72 -1.55 -6.85 -13.42
N ASP A 73 -2.74 -6.48 -13.89
CA ASP A 73 -2.93 -6.05 -15.28
C ASP A 73 -2.55 -4.57 -15.47
N GLU A 74 -2.64 -3.77 -14.40
CA GLU A 74 -2.25 -2.36 -14.28
C GLU A 74 -0.73 -2.20 -14.13
N VAL A 75 -0.03 -3.19 -13.55
CA VAL A 75 1.43 -3.16 -13.35
C VAL A 75 2.16 -2.73 -14.61
N GLY A 76 3.14 -1.84 -14.40
CA GLY A 76 3.92 -1.19 -15.44
C GLY A 76 3.45 0.22 -15.77
N ASP A 77 2.36 0.70 -15.15
CA ASP A 77 2.04 2.13 -15.08
C ASP A 77 2.98 2.87 -14.09
N ASP A 78 2.54 4.00 -13.53
CA ASP A 78 3.38 4.81 -12.64
C ASP A 78 3.23 4.49 -11.14
N THR A 79 2.20 3.74 -10.73
CA THR A 79 1.82 3.63 -9.31
C THR A 79 1.42 2.23 -8.84
N HIS A 80 1.09 1.29 -9.74
CA HIS A 80 0.63 -0.05 -9.39
C HIS A 80 1.76 -1.08 -9.41
N LEU A 81 1.72 -1.98 -8.42
CA LEU A 81 2.72 -2.98 -8.12
C LEU A 81 2.04 -4.27 -7.68
N THR A 82 2.61 -5.43 -8.03
CA THR A 82 2.11 -6.71 -7.52
C THR A 82 2.48 -6.88 -6.05
N PHE A 83 3.73 -6.56 -5.71
CA PHE A 83 4.25 -6.55 -4.34
C PHE A 83 4.44 -5.10 -3.90
N PHE A 84 4.08 -4.78 -2.67
CA PHE A 84 4.38 -3.49 -2.09
C PHE A 84 4.38 -3.59 -0.57
N GLU A 85 4.87 -2.55 0.08
CA GLU A 85 4.82 -2.43 1.53
C GLU A 85 3.75 -1.45 1.95
N MET A 86 2.93 -1.87 2.92
CA MET A 86 1.90 -1.05 3.52
C MET A 86 2.32 -0.69 4.94
N LEU A 87 2.56 0.60 5.20
CA LEU A 87 2.77 1.09 6.55
C LEU A 87 1.40 1.30 7.19
N GLY A 88 1.11 0.59 8.26
CA GLY A 88 -0.22 0.61 8.88
C GLY A 88 -0.17 0.82 10.39
N ASN A 89 -1.23 1.43 10.91
CA ASN A 89 -1.49 1.60 12.32
C ASN A 89 -2.94 1.22 12.64
N TRP A 90 -3.15 0.52 13.74
CA TRP A 90 -4.45 -0.02 14.11
C TRP A 90 -4.86 0.40 15.52
N SER A 91 -6.16 0.69 15.65
CA SER A 91 -6.86 0.88 16.92
C SER A 91 -7.89 -0.23 17.10
N PHE A 92 -7.79 -1.00 18.18
CA PHE A 92 -8.76 -2.03 18.54
C PHE A 92 -9.66 -1.52 19.67
N GLY A 93 -10.75 -0.82 19.33
CA GLY A 93 -11.68 -0.28 20.32
C GLY A 93 -11.05 0.73 21.29
N ASP A 94 -10.15 1.58 20.78
CA ASP A 94 -9.39 2.55 21.57
C ASP A 94 -9.61 3.99 21.10
N TYR A 95 -8.82 4.48 20.15
CA TYR A 95 -9.05 5.75 19.46
C TYR A 95 -9.84 5.55 18.16
N PHE A 96 -10.42 6.63 17.61
CA PHE A 96 -11.19 6.61 16.37
C PHE A 96 -10.81 7.80 15.45
N LYS A 97 -11.75 8.36 14.70
CA LYS A 97 -11.50 9.37 13.65
C LYS A 97 -10.66 10.57 14.10
N GLU A 98 -10.99 11.17 15.25
CA GLU A 98 -10.35 12.42 15.68
C GLU A 98 -8.83 12.26 15.84
N ASP A 99 -8.39 11.24 16.58
CA ASP A 99 -6.95 10.99 16.79
C ASP A 99 -6.28 10.44 15.52
N ALA A 100 -6.96 9.54 14.79
CA ALA A 100 -6.43 8.96 13.56
C ALA A 100 -6.09 10.06 12.53
N ILE A 101 -7.06 10.92 12.21
CA ILE A 101 -6.89 12.01 11.25
C ILE A 101 -5.86 13.03 11.73
N LYS A 102 -5.85 13.38 13.03
CA LYS A 102 -4.84 14.29 13.60
C LYS A 102 -3.43 13.75 13.46
N TRP A 103 -3.22 12.46 13.73
CA TRP A 103 -1.90 11.83 13.61
C TRP A 103 -1.48 11.65 12.15
N SER A 104 -2.40 11.29 11.25
CA SER A 104 -2.15 11.24 9.81
C SER A 104 -1.73 12.62 9.29
N PHE A 105 -2.46 13.68 9.68
CA PHE A 105 -2.11 15.06 9.33
C PHE A 105 -0.75 15.48 9.89
N GLU A 106 -0.47 15.19 11.17
CA GLU A 106 0.80 15.50 11.83
C GLU A 106 1.97 14.83 11.10
N PHE A 107 1.85 13.54 10.81
CA PHE A 107 2.90 12.78 10.13
C PHE A 107 3.17 13.31 8.72
N LEU A 108 2.12 13.63 7.96
CA LEU A 108 2.23 14.14 6.59
C LEU A 108 2.82 15.56 6.55
N THR A 109 2.37 16.47 7.41
CA THR A 109 2.62 17.91 7.24
C THR A 109 3.70 18.48 8.18
N SER A 110 3.98 17.84 9.31
CA SER A 110 4.99 18.34 10.25
C SER A 110 6.38 18.25 9.63
N LYS A 111 7.17 19.34 9.79
CA LYS A 111 8.57 19.40 9.35
C LYS A 111 9.47 18.38 10.05
N GLU A 112 9.06 17.88 11.22
CA GLU A 112 9.76 16.82 11.95
C GLU A 112 9.67 15.45 11.22
N TYR A 113 8.53 15.20 10.54
CA TYR A 113 8.23 13.93 9.89
C TYR A 113 8.45 14.04 8.38
N LEU A 114 7.38 14.21 7.61
CA LEU A 114 7.44 14.25 6.14
C LEU A 114 7.48 15.67 5.57
N GLY A 115 6.91 16.65 6.28
CA GLY A 115 6.94 18.06 5.86
C GLY A 115 6.29 18.32 4.51
N LEU A 116 5.30 17.52 4.11
CA LEU A 116 4.61 17.71 2.85
C LEU A 116 3.84 19.04 2.84
N PRO A 117 3.94 19.82 1.77
CA PRO A 117 3.18 21.06 1.63
C PRO A 117 1.68 20.79 1.58
N LEU A 118 0.93 21.44 2.47
CA LEU A 118 -0.53 21.26 2.59
C LEU A 118 -1.26 21.60 1.29
N GLU A 119 -0.78 22.60 0.55
CA GLU A 119 -1.35 23.02 -0.73
C GLU A 119 -1.27 21.96 -1.84
N ARG A 120 -0.45 20.91 -1.64
CA ARG A 120 -0.35 19.75 -2.54
C ARG A 120 -1.08 18.52 -2.04
N LEU A 121 -1.72 18.60 -0.88
CA LEU A 121 -2.54 17.53 -0.33
C LEU A 121 -4.01 17.76 -0.66
N ALA A 122 -4.71 16.67 -0.89
CA ALA A 122 -6.16 16.65 -0.96
C ALA A 122 -6.68 15.39 -0.26
N PHE A 123 -7.95 15.43 0.14
CA PHE A 123 -8.54 14.42 1.02
C PHE A 123 -9.88 13.97 0.46
N SER A 124 -10.19 12.68 0.55
CA SER A 124 -11.51 12.14 0.25
C SER A 124 -12.19 11.68 1.54
N VAL A 125 -13.52 11.68 1.56
CA VAL A 125 -14.35 11.17 2.64
C VAL A 125 -15.62 10.55 2.06
N PHE A 126 -16.24 9.64 2.80
CA PHE A 126 -17.44 8.95 2.34
C PHE A 126 -18.65 9.88 2.11
N ALA A 127 -19.23 9.84 0.91
CA ALA A 127 -20.37 10.66 0.49
C ALA A 127 -21.71 10.27 1.12
N GLY A 128 -21.79 9.08 1.73
CA GLY A 128 -23.05 8.53 2.24
C GLY A 128 -23.82 7.76 1.17
N ASP A 129 -24.55 6.76 1.62
CA ASP A 129 -25.50 5.96 0.83
C ASP A 129 -26.60 5.40 1.75
N GLU A 130 -27.34 4.39 1.30
CA GLU A 130 -28.36 3.70 2.10
C GLU A 130 -27.82 2.93 3.31
N ASP A 131 -26.55 2.55 3.31
CA ASP A 131 -25.92 1.73 4.35
C ASP A 131 -25.32 2.59 5.48
N ALA A 132 -24.83 3.78 5.15
CA ALA A 132 -24.25 4.68 6.14
C ALA A 132 -24.38 6.17 5.73
N PRO A 133 -24.49 7.08 6.71
CA PRO A 133 -24.57 8.51 6.42
C PRO A 133 -23.25 9.03 5.85
N ARG A 134 -23.34 10.18 5.18
CA ARG A 134 -22.19 10.99 4.75
C ARG A 134 -21.26 11.27 5.93
N ASP A 135 -19.95 11.13 5.72
CA ASP A 135 -18.95 11.29 6.78
C ASP A 135 -18.57 12.75 7.02
N GLU A 136 -19.52 13.51 7.56
CA GLU A 136 -19.31 14.91 7.98
C GLU A 136 -18.33 15.02 9.15
N GLU A 137 -18.18 13.96 9.96
CA GLU A 137 -17.26 13.93 11.10
C GLU A 137 -15.80 14.03 10.62
N ALA A 138 -15.39 13.16 9.68
CA ALA A 138 -14.05 13.18 9.10
C ALA A 138 -13.77 14.52 8.39
N ALA A 139 -14.73 15.01 7.58
CA ALA A 139 -14.59 16.28 6.88
C ALA A 139 -14.40 17.47 7.84
N ASN A 140 -15.14 17.50 8.96
CA ASN A 140 -14.99 18.55 9.96
C ASN A 140 -13.65 18.49 10.70
N ILE A 141 -13.13 17.28 10.98
CA ILE A 141 -11.80 17.13 11.59
C ILE A 141 -10.72 17.67 10.64
N TRP A 142 -10.74 17.32 9.35
CA TRP A 142 -9.80 17.87 8.36
C TRP A 142 -9.87 19.40 8.28
N LYS A 143 -11.08 19.98 8.21
CA LYS A 143 -11.28 21.44 8.22
C LYS A 143 -10.69 22.10 9.48
N SER A 144 -10.85 21.46 10.64
CA SER A 144 -10.29 21.97 11.91
C SER A 144 -8.75 22.01 11.92
N LEU A 145 -8.11 21.21 11.07
CA LEU A 145 -6.65 21.16 10.89
C LEU A 145 -6.16 22.17 9.83
N GLY A 146 -7.04 22.99 9.29
CA GLY A 146 -6.71 24.02 8.30
C GLY A 146 -6.78 23.55 6.85
N VAL A 147 -7.31 22.34 6.60
CA VAL A 147 -7.58 21.86 5.23
C VAL A 147 -8.73 22.68 4.63
N PRO A 148 -8.53 23.36 3.48
CA PRO A 148 -9.60 24.07 2.79
C PRO A 148 -10.72 23.12 2.33
N GLU A 149 -11.98 23.59 2.35
CA GLU A 149 -13.14 22.74 1.95
C GLU A 149 -13.04 22.24 0.51
N ASN A 150 -12.49 23.04 -0.42
CA ASN A 150 -12.28 22.63 -1.81
C ASN A 150 -11.17 21.57 -1.99
N ARG A 151 -10.39 21.27 -0.95
CA ARG A 151 -9.44 20.14 -0.91
C ARG A 151 -10.05 18.86 -0.35
N ILE A 152 -11.33 18.88 0.09
CA ILE A 152 -12.03 17.72 0.63
C ILE A 152 -13.12 17.29 -0.36
N ALA A 153 -12.99 16.08 -0.89
CA ALA A 153 -13.97 15.48 -1.79
C ALA A 153 -14.85 14.46 -1.05
N PHE A 154 -16.15 14.48 -1.31
CA PHE A 154 -17.06 13.43 -0.89
C PHE A 154 -17.26 12.44 -2.04
N LEU A 155 -16.80 11.20 -1.87
CA LEU A 155 -16.82 10.18 -2.91
C LEU A 155 -17.75 9.01 -2.56
N PRO A 156 -18.32 8.31 -3.56
CA PRO A 156 -19.23 7.21 -3.33
C PRO A 156 -18.55 6.02 -2.65
N LYS A 157 -19.37 5.02 -2.28
CA LYS A 157 -18.93 3.77 -1.63
C LYS A 157 -17.83 3.01 -2.40
N GLU A 158 -17.80 3.12 -3.72
CA GLU A 158 -16.78 2.47 -4.54
C GLU A 158 -15.36 3.02 -4.27
N ASP A 159 -15.27 4.27 -3.85
CA ASP A 159 -14.01 4.97 -3.57
C ASP A 159 -13.75 5.07 -2.06
N ASN A 160 -14.77 5.41 -1.26
CA ASN A 160 -14.62 5.71 0.18
C ASN A 160 -15.31 4.71 1.11
N TRP A 161 -15.12 3.42 0.86
CA TRP A 161 -15.56 2.35 1.75
C TRP A 161 -14.65 1.14 1.59
N TRP A 162 -14.12 0.65 2.70
CA TRP A 162 -13.16 -0.44 2.67
C TRP A 162 -13.66 -1.66 3.45
N ILE A 163 -13.30 -2.85 2.96
CA ILE A 163 -13.64 -4.14 3.55
C ILE A 163 -12.48 -5.14 3.41
N ALA A 164 -12.29 -5.95 4.45
CA ALA A 164 -11.23 -6.99 4.51
C ALA A 164 -11.27 -8.02 3.36
N GLY A 165 -12.45 -8.28 2.80
CA GLY A 165 -12.69 -9.29 1.78
C GLY A 165 -14.16 -9.29 1.35
N ASN A 166 -14.72 -10.46 1.02
CA ASN A 166 -16.15 -10.55 0.67
C ASN A 166 -17.08 -10.39 1.89
N THR A 167 -16.55 -10.67 3.09
CA THR A 167 -17.19 -10.56 4.41
C THR A 167 -16.18 -10.04 5.42
N GLY A 168 -16.64 -9.62 6.60
CA GLY A 168 -15.79 -9.22 7.72
C GLY A 168 -15.84 -7.71 8.02
N PRO A 169 -14.91 -7.20 8.84
CA PRO A 169 -14.87 -5.80 9.24
C PRO A 169 -14.79 -4.86 8.02
N CYS A 170 -15.62 -3.81 8.05
CA CYS A 170 -15.67 -2.77 7.04
C CYS A 170 -16.16 -1.43 7.61
N GLY A 171 -16.01 -0.37 6.83
CA GLY A 171 -16.54 0.94 7.17
C GLY A 171 -16.20 2.01 6.13
N PRO A 172 -16.73 3.24 6.34
CA PRO A 172 -16.28 4.39 5.58
C PRO A 172 -14.81 4.68 5.91
N ASP A 173 -14.14 5.36 5.00
CA ASP A 173 -12.76 5.76 5.17
C ASP A 173 -12.53 7.22 4.75
N THR A 174 -11.30 7.67 4.91
CA THR A 174 -10.79 8.91 4.36
C THR A 174 -9.42 8.66 3.75
N GLU A 175 -9.19 9.15 2.54
CA GLU A 175 -7.93 8.94 1.84
C GLU A 175 -7.18 10.25 1.63
N MET A 176 -5.86 10.16 1.60
CA MET A 176 -4.93 11.25 1.46
C MET A 176 -4.25 11.14 0.09
N PHE A 177 -4.40 12.19 -0.71
CA PHE A 177 -3.83 12.30 -2.06
C PHE A 177 -2.75 13.37 -2.10
N TYR A 178 -1.72 13.15 -2.89
CA TYR A 178 -0.67 14.12 -3.15
C TYR A 178 -0.55 14.44 -4.64
N TRP A 179 -0.35 15.72 -4.96
CA TRP A 179 -0.12 16.18 -6.33
C TRP A 179 1.34 16.02 -6.77
N ILE A 180 1.62 15.06 -7.64
CA ILE A 180 2.99 14.66 -8.03
C ILE A 180 3.60 15.44 -9.22
N ASP A 181 3.05 16.60 -9.56
CA ASP A 181 3.59 17.41 -10.67
C ASP A 181 4.21 18.72 -10.19
N ASP A 182 5.55 18.74 -10.12
CA ASP A 182 6.31 19.92 -9.74
C ASP A 182 6.17 21.11 -10.71
N GLY A 183 5.80 20.83 -11.96
CA GLY A 183 5.66 21.85 -12.99
C GLY A 183 4.34 22.63 -12.93
N THR A 184 3.35 22.13 -12.17
CA THR A 184 2.02 22.76 -12.10
C THR A 184 1.50 22.82 -10.66
N PRO A 185 0.88 23.94 -10.23
CA PRO A 185 0.18 23.97 -8.96
C PRO A 185 -0.91 22.91 -8.90
N ALA A 186 -1.11 22.33 -7.72
CA ALA A 186 -2.19 21.39 -7.49
C ALA A 186 -3.56 22.08 -7.72
N PRO A 187 -4.47 21.49 -8.53
CA PRO A 187 -5.75 22.10 -8.85
C PRO A 187 -6.54 22.50 -7.61
N GLU A 188 -7.19 23.66 -7.62
CA GLU A 188 -7.82 24.23 -6.42
C GLU A 188 -8.97 23.37 -5.87
N ASN A 189 -9.76 22.74 -6.76
CA ASN A 189 -10.91 21.92 -6.40
C ASN A 189 -10.64 20.43 -6.65
N PHE A 190 -10.47 19.67 -5.56
CA PHE A 190 -10.18 18.25 -5.64
C PHE A 190 -11.37 17.42 -6.13
N GLN A 191 -12.60 17.71 -5.67
CA GLN A 191 -13.80 16.99 -6.12
C GLN A 191 -13.94 16.94 -7.65
N GLN A 192 -13.64 18.05 -8.33
CA GLN A 192 -13.72 18.17 -9.79
C GLN A 192 -12.54 17.54 -10.51
N THR A 193 -11.41 17.35 -9.83
CA THR A 193 -10.13 16.93 -10.45
C THR A 193 -9.65 15.58 -9.94
N LYS A 194 -10.42 14.90 -9.07
CA LYS A 194 -10.08 13.62 -8.44
C LYS A 194 -9.66 12.49 -9.39
N SER A 195 -10.10 12.53 -10.65
CA SER A 195 -9.74 11.54 -11.67
C SER A 195 -8.43 11.85 -12.39
N ASP A 196 -7.79 12.99 -12.12
CA ASP A 196 -6.47 13.32 -12.65
C ASP A 196 -5.43 12.41 -12.00
N LYS A 197 -4.69 11.64 -12.82
CA LYS A 197 -3.70 10.65 -12.36
C LYS A 197 -2.53 11.26 -11.61
N ARG A 198 -2.35 12.58 -11.65
CA ARG A 198 -1.36 13.30 -10.85
C ARG A 198 -1.76 13.42 -9.38
N TRP A 199 -3.01 13.15 -9.03
CA TRP A 199 -3.41 12.88 -7.65
C TRP A 199 -3.09 11.43 -7.31
N VAL A 200 -2.01 11.23 -6.56
CA VAL A 200 -1.60 9.90 -6.09
C VAL A 200 -2.11 9.71 -4.67
N GLU A 201 -2.99 8.73 -4.49
CA GLU A 201 -3.40 8.23 -3.17
C GLU A 201 -2.17 7.62 -2.46
N ILE A 202 -1.80 8.20 -1.33
CA ILE A 202 -0.64 7.76 -0.54
C ILE A 202 -1.04 7.01 0.71
N TRP A 203 -2.21 7.28 1.29
CA TRP A 203 -2.63 6.73 2.57
C TRP A 203 -4.16 6.71 2.68
N ASN A 204 -4.71 5.63 3.23
CA ASN A 204 -6.12 5.46 3.54
C ASN A 204 -6.30 5.17 5.05
N ASP A 205 -7.21 5.88 5.71
CA ASP A 205 -7.66 5.66 7.09
C ASP A 205 -9.11 5.14 7.11
N VAL A 206 -9.28 3.84 7.37
CA VAL A 206 -10.57 3.14 7.43
C VAL A 206 -11.14 3.13 8.84
N PHE A 207 -12.40 3.58 8.95
CA PHE A 207 -13.15 3.67 10.19
C PHE A 207 -14.12 2.50 10.34
N MET A 208 -13.53 1.35 10.64
CA MET A 208 -14.21 0.07 10.77
C MET A 208 -15.26 0.11 11.90
N GLN A 209 -16.52 0.10 11.51
CA GLN A 209 -17.67 0.15 12.43
C GLN A 209 -18.78 -0.85 12.09
N PHE A 210 -18.64 -1.57 10.98
CA PHE A 210 -19.57 -2.61 10.53
C PHE A 210 -18.85 -3.92 10.24
N GLU A 211 -19.58 -5.02 10.28
CA GLU A 211 -19.18 -6.33 9.76
C GLU A 211 -20.13 -6.71 8.64
N LYS A 212 -19.61 -6.96 7.44
CA LYS A 212 -20.38 -7.50 6.33
C LYS A 212 -20.52 -9.01 6.51
N GLN A 213 -21.77 -9.45 6.66
CA GLN A 213 -22.14 -10.85 6.76
C GLN A 213 -22.20 -11.51 5.39
N ALA A 214 -22.22 -12.85 5.35
CA ALA A 214 -22.29 -13.63 4.11
C ALA A 214 -23.57 -13.38 3.29
N ASP A 215 -24.67 -12.97 3.95
CA ASP A 215 -25.91 -12.57 3.28
C ASP A 215 -25.88 -11.12 2.74
N GLY A 216 -24.73 -10.44 2.86
CA GLY A 216 -24.50 -9.07 2.41
C GLY A 216 -24.87 -8.00 3.42
N LYS A 217 -25.54 -8.34 4.54
CA LYS A 217 -25.95 -7.35 5.54
C LYS A 217 -24.76 -6.78 6.29
N LEU A 218 -24.86 -5.49 6.60
CA LEU A 218 -23.94 -4.78 7.48
C LEU A 218 -24.51 -4.78 8.90
N VAL A 219 -23.77 -5.39 9.83
CA VAL A 219 -24.11 -5.35 11.27
C VAL A 219 -23.08 -4.50 12.01
N PRO A 220 -23.47 -3.69 13.02
CA PRO A 220 -22.50 -2.93 13.80
C PRO A 220 -21.48 -3.82 14.49
N LEU A 221 -20.20 -3.45 14.44
CA LEU A 221 -19.14 -4.12 15.20
C LEU A 221 -19.30 -3.89 16.70
N LYS A 222 -18.82 -4.84 17.51
CA LYS A 222 -18.78 -4.71 18.99
C LYS A 222 -17.95 -3.53 19.47
N GLN A 223 -16.98 -3.10 18.67
CA GLN A 223 -16.09 -1.99 18.94
C GLN A 223 -15.81 -1.25 17.63
N LYS A 224 -15.59 0.07 17.72
CA LYS A 224 -15.11 0.87 16.60
C LYS A 224 -13.60 0.73 16.51
N ASN A 225 -13.09 0.47 15.31
CA ASN A 225 -11.67 0.29 15.07
C ASN A 225 -11.15 1.30 14.04
N VAL A 226 -9.84 1.51 14.06
CA VAL A 226 -9.12 2.21 13.00
C VAL A 226 -8.20 1.21 12.34
N ASP A 227 -8.21 1.20 11.02
CA ASP A 227 -7.29 0.46 10.16
C ASP A 227 -6.71 1.45 9.16
N THR A 228 -5.39 1.54 9.04
CA THR A 228 -4.78 2.45 8.07
C THR A 228 -3.76 1.73 7.21
N GLY A 229 -3.57 2.25 6.00
CA GLY A 229 -2.57 1.74 5.06
C GLY A 229 -1.98 2.85 4.21
N MET A 230 -0.70 3.16 4.43
CA MET A 230 0.11 4.04 3.61
C MET A 230 0.96 3.20 2.66
N GLY A 231 0.91 3.48 1.36
CA GLY A 231 1.73 2.78 0.36
C GLY A 231 3.17 3.29 0.37
N LEU A 232 4.13 2.46 0.81
CA LEU A 232 5.53 2.87 0.95
C LEU A 232 6.11 3.39 -0.37
N ASP A 233 5.95 2.61 -1.45
CA ASP A 233 6.53 2.92 -2.76
C ASP A 233 5.98 4.24 -3.32
N ARG A 234 4.67 4.48 -3.17
CA ARG A 234 4.00 5.73 -3.61
C ARG A 234 4.48 6.93 -2.78
N THR A 235 4.47 6.80 -1.46
CA THR A 235 4.93 7.87 -0.56
C THR A 235 6.41 8.19 -0.78
N LEU A 236 7.25 7.18 -1.04
CA LEU A 236 8.65 7.36 -1.35
C LEU A 236 8.86 8.13 -2.66
N ALA A 237 8.08 7.83 -3.70
CA ALA A 237 8.13 8.58 -4.96
C ALA A 237 7.75 10.05 -4.74
N VAL A 238 6.63 10.28 -4.05
CA VAL A 238 6.14 11.62 -3.68
C VAL A 238 7.21 12.43 -2.94
N LEU A 239 7.80 11.86 -1.88
CA LEU A 239 8.78 12.55 -1.04
C LEU A 239 10.07 12.92 -1.78
N ASN A 240 10.37 12.24 -2.88
CA ASN A 240 11.57 12.47 -3.67
C ASN A 240 11.27 13.18 -5.01
N GLY A 241 10.07 13.75 -5.19
CA GLY A 241 9.70 14.50 -6.40
C GLY A 241 9.63 13.62 -7.66
N GLN A 242 9.32 12.34 -7.49
CA GLN A 242 9.30 11.35 -8.57
C GLN A 242 7.87 11.11 -9.04
N ARG A 243 7.69 10.98 -10.36
CA ARG A 243 6.38 10.76 -10.99
C ARG A 243 5.98 9.29 -11.01
N SER A 244 6.93 8.39 -10.83
CA SER A 244 6.72 6.95 -10.91
C SER A 244 7.36 6.25 -9.72
N VAL A 245 6.70 5.22 -9.18
CA VAL A 245 7.30 4.35 -8.15
C VAL A 245 8.58 3.68 -8.67
N TYR A 246 8.66 3.48 -9.99
CA TYR A 246 9.81 2.89 -10.67
C TYR A 246 11.04 3.82 -10.73
N ASP A 247 10.88 5.10 -10.40
CA ASP A 247 11.98 6.06 -10.32
C ASP A 247 12.65 6.08 -8.94
N THR A 248 12.12 5.31 -7.98
CA THR A 248 12.64 5.27 -6.61
C THR A 248 13.91 4.43 -6.51
N GLU A 249 14.62 4.57 -5.39
CA GLU A 249 15.79 3.73 -5.06
C GLU A 249 15.44 2.23 -4.93
N LEU A 250 14.16 1.89 -4.78
CA LEU A 250 13.71 0.51 -4.75
C LEU A 250 13.72 -0.13 -6.15
N PHE A 251 13.61 0.64 -7.23
CA PHE A 251 13.49 0.09 -8.58
C PHE A 251 14.61 0.47 -9.54
N LYS A 252 15.19 1.67 -9.42
CA LYS A 252 16.28 2.11 -10.30
C LYS A 252 17.40 1.06 -10.41
N PRO A 253 17.94 0.50 -9.30
CA PRO A 253 18.98 -0.52 -9.40
C PRO A 253 18.51 -1.81 -10.08
N MET A 254 17.24 -2.18 -9.92
CA MET A 254 16.65 -3.35 -10.59
C MET A 254 16.49 -3.13 -12.09
N LEU A 255 16.09 -1.93 -12.50
CA LEU A 255 15.97 -1.54 -13.90
C LEU A 255 17.35 -1.44 -14.58
N ASP A 256 18.38 -1.00 -13.85
CA ASP A 256 19.76 -0.98 -14.33
C ASP A 256 20.28 -2.38 -14.70
N VAL A 257 19.89 -3.43 -13.96
CA VAL A 257 20.20 -4.83 -14.32
C VAL A 257 19.64 -5.21 -15.70
N LEU A 258 18.52 -4.61 -16.09
CA LEU A 258 17.91 -4.85 -17.41
C LEU A 258 18.49 -3.95 -18.51
N ALA A 259 19.54 -3.18 -18.20
CA ALA A 259 20.08 -2.11 -19.06
C ALA A 259 18.99 -1.12 -19.52
N PHE A 260 18.06 -0.78 -18.62
CA PHE A 260 16.95 0.13 -18.89
C PHE A 260 17.42 1.52 -19.32
N ARG A 261 16.83 2.03 -20.40
CA ARG A 261 17.11 3.34 -21.00
C ARG A 261 15.82 3.98 -21.50
N GLN A 262 15.07 4.60 -20.58
CA GLN A 262 13.76 5.20 -20.88
C GLN A 262 13.77 6.15 -22.08
N GLU A 263 14.86 6.87 -22.31
CA GLU A 263 14.96 7.87 -23.39
C GLU A 263 15.01 7.29 -24.80
N VAL A 264 15.42 6.02 -24.95
CA VAL A 264 15.55 5.35 -26.25
C VAL A 264 14.61 4.15 -26.40
N MET A 265 13.97 3.73 -25.31
CA MET A 265 12.98 2.66 -25.31
C MET A 265 11.60 3.23 -25.65
N SER A 266 10.81 2.48 -26.40
CA SER A 266 9.39 2.77 -26.59
C SER A 266 8.62 2.63 -25.27
N ASN A 267 7.45 3.28 -25.19
CA ASN A 267 6.56 3.17 -24.01
C ASN A 267 6.21 1.71 -23.68
N GLU A 268 6.06 0.84 -24.70
CA GLU A 268 5.77 -0.57 -24.50
C GLU A 268 6.97 -1.33 -23.91
N GLU A 269 8.18 -1.04 -24.37
CA GLU A 269 9.41 -1.62 -23.83
C GLU A 269 9.65 -1.15 -22.38
N VAL A 270 9.40 0.12 -22.09
CA VAL A 270 9.47 0.68 -20.74
C VAL A 270 8.51 -0.06 -19.82
N ARG A 271 7.26 -0.21 -20.25
CA ARG A 271 6.24 -0.95 -19.50
C ARG A 271 6.65 -2.41 -19.25
N LYS A 272 7.20 -3.09 -20.25
CA LYS A 272 7.71 -4.47 -20.11
C LYS A 272 8.84 -4.57 -19.08
N ALA A 273 9.78 -3.63 -19.09
CA ALA A 273 10.89 -3.61 -18.13
C ALA A 273 10.38 -3.42 -16.69
N ARG A 274 9.44 -2.48 -16.49
CA ARG A 274 8.75 -2.26 -15.22
C ARG A 274 8.04 -3.52 -14.70
N ILE A 275 7.32 -4.22 -15.58
CA ILE A 275 6.65 -5.47 -15.22
C ILE A 275 7.65 -6.55 -14.81
N ILE A 276 8.79 -6.69 -15.51
CA ILE A 276 9.82 -7.68 -15.15
C ILE A 276 10.34 -7.43 -13.73
N VAL A 277 10.74 -6.20 -13.40
CA VAL A 277 11.31 -5.89 -12.08
C VAL A 277 10.29 -6.06 -10.96
N ASP A 278 9.04 -5.62 -11.15
CA ASP A 278 7.98 -5.82 -10.16
C ASP A 278 7.68 -7.31 -9.94
N HIS A 279 7.45 -8.06 -11.01
CA HIS A 279 7.06 -9.47 -10.91
C HIS A 279 8.18 -10.33 -10.35
N ILE A 280 9.46 -10.05 -10.64
CA ILE A 280 10.58 -10.77 -10.01
C ILE A 280 10.70 -10.39 -8.53
N ARG A 281 10.56 -9.12 -8.17
CA ARG A 281 10.51 -8.72 -6.74
C ARG A 281 9.39 -9.45 -6.00
N ALA A 282 8.18 -9.46 -6.56
CA ALA A 282 7.05 -10.19 -5.99
C ALA A 282 7.34 -11.69 -5.87
N SER A 283 7.91 -12.30 -6.90
CA SER A 283 8.26 -13.73 -6.91
C SER A 283 9.28 -14.07 -5.83
N VAL A 284 10.30 -13.24 -5.61
CA VAL A 284 11.30 -13.42 -4.54
C VAL A 284 10.64 -13.48 -3.17
N PHE A 285 9.72 -12.55 -2.87
CA PHE A 285 9.02 -12.54 -1.59
C PHE A 285 8.02 -13.70 -1.44
N ILE A 286 7.31 -14.06 -2.51
CA ILE A 286 6.38 -15.20 -2.52
C ILE A 286 7.14 -16.51 -2.24
N VAL A 287 8.28 -16.74 -2.88
CA VAL A 287 9.13 -17.92 -2.66
C VAL A 287 9.78 -17.88 -1.26
N GLY A 288 10.21 -16.71 -0.80
CA GLY A 288 10.75 -16.51 0.55
C GLY A 288 9.75 -16.77 1.68
N ASP A 289 8.45 -16.70 1.40
CA ASP A 289 7.38 -17.14 2.31
C ASP A 289 6.87 -18.56 2.02
N GLY A 290 7.64 -19.35 1.25
CA GLY A 290 7.49 -20.80 1.13
C GLY A 290 6.58 -21.29 0.01
N VAL A 291 6.18 -20.43 -0.94
CA VAL A 291 5.35 -20.84 -2.07
C VAL A 291 6.19 -21.32 -3.24
N GLU A 292 5.85 -22.48 -3.79
CA GLU A 292 6.48 -23.05 -4.98
C GLU A 292 5.60 -22.93 -6.23
N PRO A 293 6.18 -22.81 -7.44
CA PRO A 293 5.41 -22.74 -8.69
C PRO A 293 4.57 -24.00 -8.95
N SER A 294 3.25 -23.86 -9.05
CA SER A 294 2.32 -24.98 -9.22
C SER A 294 1.25 -24.70 -10.28
N ASN A 295 0.35 -25.65 -10.53
CA ASN A 295 -0.79 -25.48 -11.44
C ASN A 295 -2.04 -24.90 -10.76
N LYS A 296 -2.01 -24.64 -9.45
CA LYS A 296 -3.19 -24.20 -8.67
C LYS A 296 -2.84 -23.09 -7.67
N ASP A 297 -3.84 -22.30 -7.31
CA ASP A 297 -3.81 -21.33 -6.21
C ASP A 297 -2.58 -20.40 -6.24
N ARG A 298 -1.93 -20.20 -5.08
CA ARG A 298 -0.74 -19.35 -4.91
C ARG A 298 0.40 -19.72 -5.87
N GLY A 299 0.62 -21.03 -6.05
CA GLY A 299 1.67 -21.53 -6.95
C GLY A 299 1.38 -21.23 -8.42
N TYR A 300 0.11 -21.17 -8.82
CA TYR A 300 -0.28 -20.73 -10.16
C TYR A 300 0.00 -19.24 -10.36
N VAL A 301 -0.29 -18.39 -9.36
CA VAL A 301 0.03 -16.96 -9.41
C VAL A 301 1.54 -16.77 -9.57
N LEU A 302 2.35 -17.40 -8.72
CA LEU A 302 3.82 -17.34 -8.84
C LEU A 302 4.30 -17.76 -10.24
N ARG A 303 3.77 -18.89 -10.75
CA ARG A 303 4.09 -19.36 -12.09
C ARG A 303 3.70 -18.35 -13.19
N ARG A 304 2.55 -17.69 -13.06
CA ARG A 304 2.07 -16.66 -14.00
C ARG A 304 3.03 -15.47 -14.03
N LEU A 305 3.45 -14.96 -12.86
CA LEU A 305 4.40 -13.86 -12.75
C LEU A 305 5.73 -14.20 -13.42
N LEU A 306 6.33 -15.34 -13.06
CA LEU A 306 7.60 -15.82 -13.62
C LEU A 306 7.53 -15.99 -15.15
N ARG A 307 6.46 -16.63 -15.66
CA ARG A 307 6.30 -16.82 -17.10
C ARG A 307 6.16 -15.50 -17.85
N ARG A 308 5.39 -14.55 -17.33
CA ARG A 308 5.21 -13.23 -17.93
C ARG A 308 6.55 -12.48 -17.98
N SER A 309 7.33 -12.50 -16.90
CA SER A 309 8.68 -11.90 -16.88
C SER A 309 9.62 -12.54 -17.91
N ILE A 310 9.63 -13.87 -18.04
CA ILE A 310 10.48 -14.57 -19.02
C ILE A 310 10.06 -14.22 -20.46
N VAL A 311 8.76 -14.15 -20.75
CA VAL A 311 8.28 -13.75 -22.08
C VAL A 311 8.72 -12.33 -22.41
N TYR A 312 8.54 -11.38 -21.49
CA TYR A 312 8.95 -9.98 -21.73
C TYR A 312 10.46 -9.81 -21.80
N ALA A 313 11.23 -10.56 -21.01
CA ALA A 313 12.68 -10.58 -21.11
C ALA A 313 13.17 -11.02 -22.50
N ARG A 314 12.51 -12.02 -23.11
CA ARG A 314 12.79 -12.44 -24.49
C ARG A 314 12.45 -11.35 -25.50
N LEU A 315 11.30 -10.68 -25.34
CA LEU A 315 10.90 -9.58 -26.23
C LEU A 315 11.84 -8.37 -26.14
N LEU A 316 12.46 -8.16 -24.98
CA LEU A 316 13.48 -7.13 -24.76
C LEU A 316 14.92 -7.61 -25.08
N ASN A 317 15.08 -8.84 -25.58
CA ASN A 317 16.39 -9.44 -25.90
C ASN A 317 17.39 -9.42 -24.73
N LEU A 318 16.90 -9.64 -23.50
CA LEU A 318 17.76 -9.65 -22.31
C LEU A 318 18.72 -10.85 -22.32
N GLN A 319 19.96 -10.61 -21.90
CA GLN A 319 21.03 -11.62 -21.83
C GLN A 319 20.74 -12.69 -20.76
N ALA A 320 21.23 -13.91 -20.95
CA ALA A 320 20.87 -15.08 -20.14
C ALA A 320 21.04 -14.92 -18.61
N THR A 321 21.87 -13.99 -18.13
CA THR A 321 22.17 -13.77 -16.71
C THR A 321 21.24 -12.79 -16.00
N TRP A 322 20.28 -12.17 -16.72
CA TRP A 322 19.41 -11.10 -16.18
C TRP A 322 18.66 -11.53 -14.90
N LEU A 323 18.13 -12.76 -14.87
CA LEU A 323 17.27 -13.21 -13.78
C LEU A 323 18.04 -13.36 -12.47
N LYS A 324 19.20 -14.02 -12.51
CA LYS A 324 20.04 -14.22 -11.34
C LYS A 324 20.55 -12.88 -10.78
N ALA A 325 20.97 -11.98 -11.67
CA ALA A 325 21.41 -10.64 -11.27
C ALA A 325 20.27 -9.84 -10.63
N LEU A 326 19.06 -9.91 -11.20
CA LEU A 326 17.90 -9.19 -10.69
C LEU A 326 17.44 -9.72 -9.32
N ILE A 327 17.41 -11.05 -9.13
CA ILE A 327 17.13 -11.67 -7.82
C ILE A 327 18.15 -11.19 -6.77
N GLY A 328 19.45 -11.20 -7.11
CA GLY A 328 20.49 -10.69 -6.23
C GLY A 328 20.28 -9.21 -5.87
N GLN A 329 19.88 -8.38 -6.83
CA GLN A 329 19.59 -6.97 -6.60
C GLN A 329 18.39 -6.76 -5.67
N VAL A 330 17.31 -7.55 -5.82
CA VAL A 330 16.17 -7.54 -4.88
C VAL A 330 16.64 -7.85 -3.46
N MET A 331 17.48 -8.89 -3.28
CA MET A 331 17.99 -9.25 -1.96
C MET A 331 18.82 -8.12 -1.33
N VAL A 332 19.68 -7.46 -2.11
CA VAL A 332 20.47 -6.31 -1.61
C VAL A 332 19.57 -5.17 -1.13
N ILE A 333 18.53 -4.83 -1.88
CA ILE A 333 17.60 -3.73 -1.55
C ILE A 333 16.84 -4.02 -0.24
N TYR A 334 16.44 -5.28 -0.03
CA TYR A 334 15.54 -5.65 1.06
C TYR A 334 16.20 -6.36 2.25
N THR A 335 17.50 -6.65 2.21
CA THR A 335 18.22 -7.42 3.25
C THR A 335 18.04 -6.83 4.66
N GLN A 336 18.05 -5.50 4.79
CA GLN A 336 17.93 -4.84 6.08
C GLN A 336 16.53 -4.97 6.67
N ALA A 337 15.49 -4.78 5.86
CA ALA A 337 14.10 -4.84 6.30
C ALA A 337 13.60 -6.28 6.48
N TYR A 338 14.08 -7.20 5.65
CA TYR A 338 13.60 -8.58 5.58
C TYR A 338 14.77 -9.58 5.49
N PRO A 339 15.58 -9.75 6.55
CA PRO A 339 16.74 -10.67 6.54
C PRO A 339 16.36 -12.12 6.23
N LYS A 340 15.10 -12.52 6.47
CA LYS A 340 14.57 -13.84 6.12
C LYS A 340 14.70 -14.16 4.62
N ILE A 341 14.58 -13.18 3.72
CA ILE A 341 14.73 -13.44 2.27
C ILE A 341 16.15 -13.90 1.92
N VAL A 342 17.16 -13.44 2.68
CA VAL A 342 18.56 -13.85 2.50
C VAL A 342 18.78 -15.25 3.08
N ALA A 343 18.15 -15.55 4.21
CA ALA A 343 18.18 -16.89 4.79
C ALA A 343 17.56 -17.95 3.86
N GLU A 344 16.55 -17.57 3.09
CA GLU A 344 15.87 -18.44 2.10
C GLU A 344 16.51 -18.38 0.70
N SER A 345 17.71 -17.83 0.56
CA SER A 345 18.34 -17.60 -0.75
C SER A 345 18.52 -18.86 -1.59
N GLU A 346 18.87 -20.00 -0.98
CA GLU A 346 18.98 -21.29 -1.69
C GLU A 346 17.66 -21.76 -2.30
N ARG A 347 16.52 -21.48 -1.66
CA ARG A 347 15.19 -21.78 -2.21
C ARG A 347 14.81 -20.81 -3.33
N ILE A 348 15.22 -19.55 -3.21
CA ILE A 348 14.83 -18.48 -4.14
C ILE A 348 15.58 -18.56 -5.47
N PHE A 349 16.87 -18.94 -5.45
CA PHE A 349 17.69 -19.14 -6.65
C PHE A 349 17.43 -20.49 -7.31
#